data_AF-A0AAI8R798-F1
#
_entry.id   AF-A0AAI8R798-F1
#
_cell.length_a   1.000
_cell.length_b   1.000
_cell.length_c   1.000
_cell.angle_alpha   90.00
_cell.angle_beta   90.00
_cell.angle_gamma   90.00
#
_symmetry.space_group_name_H-M   'P 1'
#
loop_
_entity.id
_entity.type
_entity.pdbx_description
1 polymer ?
#
loop_
_entity_poly.entity_id
_entity_poly.type
_entity_poly.pdbx_seq_one_letter_code
_entity_poly.pdbx_strand_id
1 'polypeptide(L)'
;MLKQIIHYRGKRIRYFKRNLLALYQVLFFMPYLGVLSYFIGYQWIYPLIGQKARNWQIYVLPVVILLGISLVGITINFIFIRLSIVRSGYFSRVEQQQLLARMILDNGYYTKKQVKTSNNGKTKEKIKFPKVYYKAKKGSIFVSFETAGNKFQDKFETIGGFLETTFHADNIAKVDEKGFVTYELVTDVYSQRISITEMQADKGKVQLMKNLYWHFDKDPHLLLGGGTGGGKTFTLLALIYALCRVADIEICDPKNSDLMALNRIPMFAGRVHTGKTDIINCLRNTVELMEARFEMMNHSEEFKMGKNYAYYGLKPKFVIIDEFAAFRAEIGTDYKSDGEVDEYLTQLILKARQCGIYFLLLRCSDQMASL
;
A
#
# COMPACT_ATOMS: atom_id res chain seq x y z
N MET A 1 -4.09 26.99 -4.59
CA MET A 1 -3.11 27.16 -3.48
C MET A 1 -3.61 26.67 -2.12
N LEU A 2 -4.88 26.79 -1.71
CA LEU A 2 -5.32 26.32 -0.37
C LEU A 2 -5.18 24.80 -0.11
N LYS A 3 -5.28 23.94 -1.15
CA LYS A 3 -5.08 22.48 -1.00
C LYS A 3 -3.65 22.07 -0.63
N GLN A 4 -2.65 22.92 -0.88
CA GLN A 4 -1.25 22.65 -0.51
C GLN A 4 -0.92 23.06 0.94
N ILE A 5 -1.77 23.86 1.59
CA ILE A 5 -1.52 24.40 2.93
C ILE A 5 -2.14 23.52 4.02
N ILE A 6 -3.28 22.86 3.73
CA ILE A 6 -3.99 22.01 4.70
C ILE A 6 -4.17 20.61 4.11
N HIS A 7 -3.11 19.81 4.13
CA HIS A 7 -3.25 18.40 3.78
C HIS A 7 -3.93 17.65 4.94
N TYR A 8 -5.17 17.18 4.74
CA TYR A 8 -5.85 16.34 5.73
C TYR A 8 -5.18 14.96 5.86
N ARG A 9 -4.38 14.82 6.92
CA ARG A 9 -3.58 13.62 7.27
C ARG A 9 -4.37 12.55 8.04
N GLY A 10 -5.63 12.82 8.39
CA GLY A 10 -6.51 11.85 9.05
C GLY A 10 -6.75 12.12 10.53
N LYS A 11 -7.20 11.08 11.25
CA LYS A 11 -7.54 11.18 12.67
C LYS A 11 -6.29 10.97 13.52
N ARG A 12 -5.95 11.97 14.34
CA ARG A 12 -4.86 11.87 15.30
C ARG A 12 -5.09 10.73 16.30
N ILE A 13 -4.05 9.97 16.59
CA ILE A 13 -4.08 8.90 17.58
C ILE A 13 -3.74 9.47 18.94
N ARG A 14 -4.52 9.07 19.95
CA ARG A 14 -4.40 9.51 21.34
C ARG A 14 -4.41 8.28 22.23
N TYR A 15 -3.86 8.42 23.43
CA TYR A 15 -3.77 7.36 24.44
C TYR A 15 -5.09 6.59 24.67
N PHE A 16 -6.21 7.31 24.69
CA PHE A 16 -7.54 6.73 24.89
C PHE A 16 -7.93 5.65 23.87
N LYS A 17 -7.33 5.66 22.67
CA LYS A 17 -7.66 4.70 21.62
C LYS A 17 -7.17 3.26 21.89
N ARG A 18 -6.35 3.04 22.93
CA ARG A 18 -5.85 1.69 23.30
C ARG A 18 -6.96 0.68 23.61
N ASN A 19 -8.07 1.16 24.17
CA ASN A 19 -9.20 0.33 24.59
C ASN A 19 -10.47 0.73 23.83
N LEU A 20 -10.34 1.22 22.59
CA LEU A 20 -11.45 1.82 21.86
C LEU A 20 -12.58 0.79 21.58
N LEU A 21 -12.23 -0.45 21.23
CA LEU A 21 -13.21 -1.54 21.06
C LEU A 21 -13.96 -1.86 22.36
N ALA A 22 -13.25 -1.94 23.48
CA ALA A 22 -13.86 -2.19 24.79
C ALA A 22 -14.80 -1.04 25.20
N LEU A 23 -14.43 0.20 24.86
CA LEU A 23 -15.29 1.35 25.10
C LEU A 23 -16.56 1.31 24.25
N TYR A 24 -16.46 0.90 22.98
CA TYR A 24 -17.64 0.71 22.16
C TYR A 24 -18.53 -0.41 22.69
N GLN A 25 -17.96 -1.52 23.17
CA GLN A 25 -18.73 -2.59 23.82
C GLN A 25 -19.53 -2.04 25.01
N VAL A 26 -18.90 -1.27 25.89
CA VAL A 26 -19.59 -0.63 27.02
C VAL A 26 -20.65 0.37 26.54
N LEU A 27 -20.33 1.19 25.53
CA LEU A 27 -21.26 2.20 25.00
C LEU A 27 -22.52 1.56 24.40
N PHE A 28 -22.37 0.49 23.62
CA PHE A 28 -23.52 -0.23 23.06
C PHE A 28 -24.27 -1.04 24.10
N PHE A 29 -23.65 -1.36 25.23
CA PHE A 29 -24.29 -2.05 26.36
C PHE A 29 -25.06 -1.09 27.28
N MET A 30 -24.71 0.19 27.35
CA MET A 30 -25.41 1.20 28.17
C MET A 30 -26.94 1.29 27.93
N PRO A 31 -27.46 1.35 26.69
CA PRO A 31 -28.91 1.37 26.47
C PRO A 31 -29.58 0.08 26.95
N TYR A 32 -28.89 -1.06 26.82
CA TYR A 32 -29.38 -2.35 27.30
C TYR A 32 -29.56 -2.36 28.82
N LEU A 33 -28.59 -1.81 29.56
CA LEU A 33 -28.69 -1.62 31.00
C LEU A 33 -29.87 -0.72 31.40
N GLY A 34 -30.13 0.35 30.64
CA GLY A 34 -31.26 1.25 30.89
C GLY A 34 -32.63 0.57 30.71
N VAL A 35 -32.77 -0.26 29.68
CA VAL A 35 -34.00 -1.05 29.47
C VAL A 35 -34.16 -2.11 30.55
N LEU A 36 -33.08 -2.82 30.89
CA LEU A 36 -33.11 -3.84 31.93
C LEU A 36 -33.42 -3.27 33.32
N SER A 37 -32.87 -2.11 33.67
CA SER A 37 -33.14 -1.47 34.95
C SER A 37 -34.59 -1.01 35.07
N TYR A 38 -35.20 -0.56 33.98
CA TYR A 38 -36.62 -0.20 33.95
C TYR A 38 -37.54 -1.44 34.07
N PHE A 39 -37.34 -2.46 33.23
CA PHE A 39 -38.23 -3.62 33.22
C PHE A 39 -38.04 -4.53 34.44
N ILE A 40 -36.80 -4.83 34.84
CA ILE A 40 -36.56 -5.77 35.93
C ILE A 40 -36.46 -5.02 37.27
N GLY A 41 -35.77 -3.88 37.29
CA GLY A 41 -35.62 -3.08 38.51
C GLY A 41 -36.91 -2.37 38.92
N TYR A 42 -37.53 -1.61 38.01
CA TYR A 42 -38.70 -0.79 38.35
C TYR A 42 -40.03 -1.57 38.26
N GLN A 43 -40.26 -2.39 37.23
CA GLN A 43 -41.56 -3.09 37.12
C GLN A 43 -41.65 -4.35 38.00
N TRP A 44 -40.56 -5.07 38.24
CA TRP A 44 -40.58 -6.32 39.00
C TRP A 44 -40.08 -6.17 40.45
N ILE A 45 -38.91 -5.57 40.66
CA ILE A 45 -38.30 -5.51 42.00
C ILE A 45 -38.95 -4.43 42.88
N TYR A 46 -39.29 -3.25 42.34
CA TYR A 46 -39.92 -2.17 43.11
C TYR A 46 -41.23 -2.56 43.83
N PRO A 47 -42.23 -3.21 43.20
CA PRO A 47 -43.45 -3.63 43.90
C PRO A 47 -43.18 -4.70 44.97
N LEU A 48 -42.19 -5.58 44.77
CA LEU A 48 -41.78 -6.60 45.75
C LEU A 48 -41.16 -5.98 47.02
N ILE A 49 -40.37 -4.92 46.86
CA ILE A 49 -39.81 -4.15 47.98
C ILE A 49 -40.91 -3.39 48.74
N GLY A 50 -41.86 -2.79 48.01
CA GLY A 50 -42.99 -2.06 48.59
C GLY A 50 -43.90 -2.91 49.49
N GLN A 51 -44.01 -4.22 49.20
CA GLN A 51 -44.80 -5.17 49.99
C GLN A 51 -44.05 -5.79 51.18
N LYS A 52 -42.82 -5.37 51.49
CA LYS A 52 -41.96 -5.93 52.57
C LYS A 52 -41.92 -7.46 52.58
N ALA A 53 -41.78 -8.08 51.40
CA ALA A 53 -41.62 -9.53 51.29
C ALA A 53 -40.36 -9.98 52.06
N ARG A 54 -40.55 -10.73 53.16
CA ARG A 54 -39.48 -11.15 54.10
C ARG A 54 -38.63 -12.32 53.58
N ASN A 55 -39.08 -12.99 52.51
CA ASN A 55 -38.42 -14.15 51.93
C ASN A 55 -37.40 -13.73 50.85
N TRP A 56 -36.12 -13.85 51.17
CA TRP A 56 -34.99 -13.51 50.28
C TRP A 56 -35.03 -14.28 48.95
N GLN A 57 -35.63 -15.48 48.94
CA GLN A 57 -35.76 -16.34 47.75
C GLN A 57 -36.57 -15.69 46.61
N ILE A 58 -37.52 -14.80 46.93
CA ILE A 58 -38.35 -14.12 45.92
C ILE A 58 -37.50 -13.14 45.07
N TYR A 59 -36.41 -12.60 45.64
CA TYR A 59 -35.50 -11.70 44.94
C TYR A 59 -34.44 -12.43 44.10
N VAL A 60 -34.25 -13.74 44.30
CA VAL A 60 -33.24 -14.51 43.56
C VAL A 60 -33.63 -14.66 42.10
N LEU A 61 -34.90 -14.97 41.82
CA LEU A 61 -35.37 -15.23 40.45
C LEU A 61 -35.23 -14.02 39.50
N PRO A 62 -35.65 -12.79 39.86
CA PRO A 62 -35.45 -11.61 39.03
C PRO A 62 -33.97 -11.28 38.78
N VAL A 63 -33.12 -11.50 39.78
CA VAL A 63 -31.68 -11.24 39.67
C VAL A 63 -31.01 -12.23 38.73
N VAL A 64 -31.37 -13.52 38.79
CA VAL A 64 -30.85 -14.54 37.87
C VAL A 64 -31.28 -14.24 36.43
N ILE A 65 -32.53 -13.83 36.22
CA ILE A 65 -33.04 -13.44 34.89
C ILE A 65 -32.29 -12.21 34.36
N LEU A 66 -32.07 -11.18 35.20
CA LEU A 66 -31.28 -10.00 34.85
C LEU A 66 -29.87 -10.36 34.40
N LEU A 67 -29.18 -11.23 35.14
CA LEU A 67 -27.83 -11.68 34.82
C LEU A 67 -27.79 -12.50 33.53
N GLY A 68 -28.78 -13.39 33.33
CA GLY A 68 -28.88 -14.20 32.11
C GLY A 68 -29.10 -13.35 30.87
N ILE A 69 -30.04 -12.42 30.92
CA ILE A 69 -30.34 -11.50 29.81
C ILE A 69 -29.13 -10.57 29.55
N SER A 70 -28.51 -10.02 30.60
CA SER A 70 -27.25 -9.27 30.52
C SER A 70 -26.15 -10.03 29.75
N LEU A 71 -25.94 -11.31 30.07
CA LEU A 71 -24.91 -12.12 29.42
C LEU A 71 -25.20 -12.32 27.93
N VAL A 72 -26.46 -12.58 27.56
CA VAL A 72 -26.89 -12.72 26.16
C VAL A 72 -26.71 -11.40 25.39
N GLY A 73 -27.01 -10.25 26.00
CA GLY A 73 -26.77 -8.94 25.39
C GLY A 73 -25.30 -8.68 25.09
N ILE A 74 -24.41 -9.05 26.00
CA ILE A 74 -22.95 -8.91 25.83
C ILE A 74 -22.45 -9.81 24.70
N THR A 75 -22.89 -11.07 24.62
CA THR A 75 -22.46 -11.99 23.57
C THR A 75 -22.93 -11.56 22.19
N ILE A 76 -24.17 -11.09 22.05
CA ILE A 76 -24.69 -10.53 20.79
C ILE A 76 -23.86 -9.30 20.37
N ASN A 77 -23.55 -8.40 21.31
CA ASN A 77 -22.73 -7.23 21.01
C ASN A 77 -21.31 -7.61 20.55
N PHE A 78 -20.71 -8.58 21.23
CA PHE A 78 -19.40 -9.12 20.88
C PHE A 78 -19.41 -9.71 19.46
N ILE A 79 -20.40 -10.54 19.14
CA ILE A 79 -20.56 -11.14 17.81
C ILE A 79 -20.78 -10.05 16.75
N PHE A 80 -21.62 -9.05 17.02
CA PHE A 80 -21.87 -7.95 16.08
C PHE A 80 -20.59 -7.16 15.73
N ILE A 81 -19.79 -6.81 16.73
CA ILE A 81 -18.51 -6.12 16.51
C ILE A 81 -17.55 -7.00 15.71
N ARG A 82 -17.44 -8.29 16.06
CA ARG A 82 -16.56 -9.23 15.34
C ARG A 82 -17.01 -9.44 13.89
N LEU A 83 -18.31 -9.61 13.64
CA LEU A 83 -18.86 -9.69 12.29
C LEU A 83 -18.58 -8.42 11.48
N SER A 84 -18.69 -7.24 12.10
CA SER A 84 -18.38 -6.00 11.40
C SER A 84 -16.88 -5.82 11.13
N ILE A 85 -15.99 -6.39 11.95
CA ILE A 85 -14.55 -6.40 11.69
C ILE A 85 -14.26 -7.28 10.47
N VAL A 86 -14.83 -8.49 10.43
CA VAL A 86 -14.63 -9.46 9.33
C VAL A 86 -15.16 -8.90 8.00
N ARG A 87 -16.28 -8.18 8.01
CA ARG A 87 -16.82 -7.52 6.80
C ARG A 87 -16.09 -6.22 6.41
N SER A 88 -14.90 -5.96 6.95
CA SER A 88 -14.11 -4.74 6.72
C SER A 88 -14.92 -3.44 6.95
N GLY A 89 -15.88 -3.49 7.89
CA GLY A 89 -16.77 -2.38 8.20
C GLY A 89 -16.11 -1.29 9.06
N TYR A 90 -16.93 -0.49 9.74
CA TYR A 90 -16.44 0.61 10.58
C TYR A 90 -15.48 0.13 11.69
N PHE A 91 -15.77 -1.01 12.32
CA PHE A 91 -14.99 -1.52 13.44
C PHE A 91 -13.60 -2.03 13.06
N SER A 92 -13.37 -2.45 11.79
CA SER A 92 -12.03 -2.75 11.30
C SER A 92 -11.11 -1.52 11.38
N ARG A 93 -11.63 -0.32 11.03
CA ARG A 93 -10.88 0.95 11.17
C ARG A 93 -10.62 1.32 12.63
N VAL A 94 -11.52 0.95 13.53
CA VAL A 94 -11.38 1.17 14.97
C VAL A 94 -10.31 0.26 15.55
N GLU A 95 -10.31 -1.01 15.16
CA GLU A 95 -9.29 -2.00 15.54
C GLU A 95 -7.90 -1.58 15.07
N GLN A 96 -7.76 -1.16 13.80
CA GLN A 96 -6.49 -0.65 13.26
C GLN A 96 -5.96 0.56 14.04
N GLN A 97 -6.83 1.49 14.45
CA GLN A 97 -6.42 2.62 15.30
C GLN A 97 -6.01 2.18 16.71
N GLN A 98 -6.66 1.16 17.24
CA GLN A 98 -6.35 0.58 18.55
C GLN A 98 -5.01 -0.17 18.52
N LEU A 99 -4.77 -0.95 17.46
CA LEU A 99 -3.52 -1.65 17.21
C LEU A 99 -2.36 -0.67 17.13
N LEU A 100 -2.51 0.41 16.37
CA LEU A 100 -1.51 1.48 16.27
C LEU A 100 -1.27 2.19 17.61
N ALA A 101 -2.32 2.38 18.42
CA ALA A 101 -2.18 2.97 19.75
C ALA A 101 -1.44 2.03 20.73
N ARG A 102 -1.67 0.71 20.65
CA ARG A 102 -0.95 -0.30 21.42
C ARG A 102 0.51 -0.40 20.99
N MET A 103 0.73 -0.47 19.69
CA MET A 103 2.06 -0.44 19.08
C MET A 103 2.95 0.71 19.60
N ILE A 104 2.40 1.93 19.68
CA ILE A 104 3.10 3.10 20.22
C ILE A 104 3.45 2.93 21.70
N LEU A 105 2.63 2.24 22.48
CA LEU A 105 2.84 2.01 23.91
C LEU A 105 3.83 0.89 24.18
N ASP A 106 3.64 -0.25 23.52
CA ASP A 106 4.40 -1.46 23.73
C ASP A 106 5.87 -1.25 23.33
N ASN A 107 6.09 -0.48 22.26
CA ASN A 107 7.44 -0.07 21.83
C ASN A 107 7.99 1.17 22.54
N GLY A 108 7.28 1.73 23.51
CA GLY A 108 7.75 2.87 24.30
C GLY A 108 7.86 4.19 23.53
N TYR A 109 7.17 4.35 22.40
CA TYR A 109 7.19 5.56 21.57
C TYR A 109 6.31 6.68 22.13
N TYR A 110 6.47 7.01 23.42
CA TYR A 110 5.73 8.08 24.08
C TYR A 110 6.63 8.89 24.99
N THR A 111 6.25 10.16 25.21
CA THR A 111 6.95 11.04 26.15
C THR A 111 6.14 11.11 27.46
N LYS A 112 6.80 10.91 28.59
CA LYS A 112 6.20 11.12 29.91
C LYS A 112 6.42 12.58 30.32
N LYS A 113 5.35 13.35 30.50
CA LYS A 113 5.43 14.68 31.13
C LYS A 113 4.86 14.60 32.53
N GLN A 114 5.68 14.85 33.54
CA GLN A 114 5.21 14.93 34.93
C GLN A 114 4.43 16.24 35.09
N VAL A 115 3.20 16.15 35.60
CA VAL A 115 2.39 17.34 35.94
C VAL A 115 2.13 17.29 37.44
N LYS A 116 2.67 18.27 38.17
CA LYS A 116 2.39 18.46 39.59
C LYS A 116 0.95 18.98 39.75
N THR A 117 0.13 18.28 40.52
CA THR A 117 -1.22 18.74 40.87
C THR A 117 -1.12 19.57 42.16
N SER A 118 -1.55 20.83 42.12
CA SER A 118 -1.36 21.83 43.19
C SER A 118 -1.98 21.47 44.54
N ASN A 119 -2.91 20.52 44.62
CA ASN A 119 -3.69 20.29 45.84
C ASN A 119 -3.37 19.01 46.61
N ASN A 120 -2.39 18.17 46.22
CA ASN A 120 -2.11 16.97 47.04
C ASN A 120 -0.77 16.25 46.80
N GLY A 121 0.31 16.93 46.39
CA GLY A 121 1.67 16.36 46.33
C GLY A 121 1.89 15.13 45.43
N LYS A 122 0.84 14.54 44.85
CA LYS A 122 0.88 13.38 43.96
C LYS A 122 1.24 13.85 42.55
N THR A 123 2.45 13.52 42.13
CA THR A 123 2.90 13.68 40.75
C THR A 123 2.10 12.73 39.86
N LYS A 124 1.25 13.25 38.96
CA LYS A 124 0.59 12.43 37.94
C LYS A 124 1.46 12.42 36.67
N GLU A 125 1.91 11.24 36.26
CA GLU A 125 2.56 11.06 34.96
C GLU A 125 1.53 11.20 33.84
N LYS A 126 1.65 12.22 33.00
CA LYS A 126 0.83 12.37 31.79
C LYS A 126 1.60 11.82 30.60
N ILE A 127 1.14 10.69 30.07
CA ILE A 127 1.68 10.10 28.84
C ILE A 127 1.23 10.94 27.64
N LYS A 128 2.18 11.47 26.87
CA LYS A 128 1.94 12.25 25.66
C LYS A 128 2.42 11.47 24.43
N PHE A 129 1.48 11.16 23.55
CA PHE A 129 1.77 10.49 22.29
C PHE A 129 2.38 11.46 21.26
N PRO A 130 3.31 10.98 20.43
CA PRO A 130 3.77 11.71 19.25
C PRO A 130 2.58 11.99 18.32
N LYS A 131 2.70 12.98 17.43
CA LYS A 131 1.64 13.28 16.47
C LYS A 131 1.62 12.21 15.38
N VAL A 132 0.89 11.14 15.64
CA VAL A 132 0.61 10.08 14.67
C VAL A 132 -0.81 10.25 14.14
N TYR A 133 -0.96 10.19 12.82
CA TYR A 133 -2.24 10.29 12.13
C TYR A 133 -2.54 9.00 11.38
N TYR A 134 -3.80 8.60 11.40
CA TYR A 134 -4.30 7.44 10.68
C TYR A 134 -5.45 7.84 9.75
N LYS A 135 -5.41 7.34 8.53
CA LYS A 135 -6.43 7.54 7.49
C LYS A 135 -6.60 6.27 6.67
N ALA A 136 -7.80 5.71 6.64
CA ALA A 136 -8.13 4.58 5.75
C ALA A 136 -8.87 5.07 4.50
N LYS A 137 -8.51 4.52 3.34
CA LYS A 137 -9.14 4.79 2.03
C LYS A 137 -9.20 3.48 1.25
N LYS A 138 -10.39 3.06 0.79
CA LYS A 138 -10.69 1.89 -0.08
C LYS A 138 -9.51 0.90 -0.30
N GLY A 139 -9.16 0.10 0.72
CA GLY A 139 -8.12 -0.96 0.63
C GLY A 139 -6.70 -0.56 1.06
N SER A 140 -6.44 0.74 1.26
CA SER A 140 -5.17 1.28 1.75
C SER A 140 -5.32 2.00 3.10
N ILE A 141 -4.31 1.86 3.94
CA ILE A 141 -4.12 2.58 5.20
C ILE A 141 -2.95 3.55 5.03
N PHE A 142 -3.18 4.81 5.39
CA PHE A 142 -2.15 5.82 5.49
C PHE A 142 -1.83 6.07 6.97
N VAL A 143 -0.57 5.89 7.33
CA VAL A 143 -0.04 6.18 8.66
C VAL A 143 1.01 7.27 8.54
N SER A 144 0.76 8.43 9.14
CA SER A 144 1.70 9.56 9.14
C SER A 144 2.31 9.79 10.51
N PHE A 145 3.64 9.87 10.58
CA PHE A 145 4.42 10.18 11.77
C PHE A 145 5.07 11.55 11.66
N GLU A 146 5.16 12.28 12.77
CA GLU A 146 5.92 13.53 12.86
C GLU A 146 7.42 13.23 13.07
N THR A 147 8.24 13.64 12.11
CA THR A 147 9.71 13.52 12.11
C THR A 147 10.41 14.82 12.50
N ALA A 148 9.73 15.98 12.54
CA ALA A 148 10.34 17.26 12.90
C ALA A 148 10.88 17.31 14.37
N GLY A 149 12.17 17.02 14.56
CA GLY A 149 12.89 17.23 15.82
C GLY A 149 12.39 16.39 17.01
N ASN A 150 11.74 15.26 16.72
CA ASN A 150 11.18 14.37 17.73
C ASN A 150 12.23 13.35 18.20
N LYS A 151 12.21 12.95 19.48
CA LYS A 151 13.13 11.94 20.06
C LYS A 151 13.12 10.59 19.33
N PHE A 152 12.08 10.34 18.53
CA PHE A 152 11.84 9.10 17.82
C PHE A 152 11.94 9.23 16.30
N GLN A 153 12.59 10.29 15.79
CA GLN A 153 12.72 10.56 14.36
C GLN A 153 13.29 9.37 13.57
N ASP A 154 14.51 8.93 13.89
CA ASP A 154 15.20 7.83 13.18
C ASP A 154 14.38 6.53 13.18
N LYS A 155 13.65 6.30 14.29
CA LYS A 155 12.78 5.13 14.43
C LYS A 155 11.54 5.25 13.54
N PHE A 156 10.92 6.43 13.45
CA PHE A 156 9.75 6.64 12.58
C PHE A 156 10.10 6.68 11.09
N GLU A 157 11.35 6.94 10.74
CA GLU A 157 11.82 6.84 9.35
C GLU A 157 12.06 5.40 8.89
N THR A 158 12.32 4.47 9.83
CA THR A 158 12.60 3.06 9.57
C THR A 158 11.47 2.09 9.96
N ILE A 159 10.36 2.61 10.51
CA ILE A 159 9.25 1.79 11.06
C ILE A 159 8.43 1.04 9.99
N GLY A 160 8.71 1.26 8.70
CA GLY A 160 7.96 0.69 7.57
C GLY A 160 7.76 -0.83 7.68
N GLY A 161 8.83 -1.62 7.78
CA GLY A 161 8.72 -3.09 7.86
C GLY A 161 8.00 -3.58 9.14
N PHE A 162 8.14 -2.82 10.24
CA PHE A 162 7.41 -3.12 11.46
C PHE A 162 5.91 -2.85 11.34
N LEU A 163 5.52 -1.81 10.59
CA LEU A 163 4.12 -1.56 10.25
C LEU A 163 3.53 -2.65 9.37
N GLU A 164 4.29 -3.17 8.41
CA GLU A 164 3.84 -4.27 7.56
C GLU A 164 3.48 -5.49 8.40
N THR A 165 4.37 -5.86 9.32
CA THR A 165 4.18 -6.99 10.23
C THR A 165 3.01 -6.74 11.18
N THR A 166 2.88 -5.52 11.71
CA THR A 166 1.82 -5.16 12.66
C THR A 166 0.45 -5.19 12.01
N PHE A 167 0.31 -4.62 10.81
CA PHE A 167 -0.98 -4.51 10.12
C PHE A 167 -1.29 -5.69 9.19
N HIS A 168 -0.37 -6.64 9.03
CA HIS A 168 -0.44 -7.69 8.01
C HIS A 168 -0.77 -7.08 6.63
N ALA A 169 -0.04 -6.02 6.28
CA ALA A 169 -0.26 -5.19 5.11
C ALA A 169 1.08 -4.90 4.42
N ASP A 170 1.06 -4.67 3.12
CA ASP A 170 2.29 -4.41 2.36
C ASP A 170 2.50 -2.90 2.22
N ASN A 171 3.72 -2.41 2.45
CA ASN A 171 4.06 -1.00 2.28
C ASN A 171 4.36 -0.69 0.83
N ILE A 172 3.48 0.10 0.21
CA ILE A 172 3.61 0.47 -1.20
C ILE A 172 4.42 1.74 -1.39
N ALA A 173 4.28 2.70 -0.47
CA ALA A 173 4.93 3.99 -0.61
C ALA A 173 5.30 4.61 0.74
N LYS A 174 6.48 5.22 0.77
CA LYS A 174 6.94 6.12 1.83
C LYS A 174 7.07 7.52 1.24
N VAL A 175 6.24 8.45 1.72
CA VAL A 175 6.26 9.85 1.30
C VAL A 175 6.75 10.71 2.47
N ASP A 176 7.87 11.41 2.28
CA ASP A 176 8.37 12.38 3.25
C ASP A 176 7.91 13.80 2.89
N GLU A 177 7.11 14.41 3.77
CA GLU A 177 6.56 15.75 3.62
C GLU A 177 6.91 16.62 4.83
N LYS A 178 7.89 17.53 4.67
CA LYS A 178 8.19 18.67 5.57
C LYS A 178 7.95 18.35 7.06
N GLY A 179 8.71 17.40 7.59
CA GLY A 179 8.65 17.00 9.00
C GLY A 179 7.61 15.93 9.32
N PHE A 180 7.04 15.27 8.31
CA PHE A 180 6.19 14.10 8.46
C PHE A 180 6.50 13.02 7.43
N VAL A 181 6.62 11.78 7.89
CA VAL A 181 6.71 10.61 7.01
C VAL A 181 5.37 9.91 6.98
N THR A 182 4.82 9.70 5.78
CA THR A 182 3.56 8.98 5.56
C THR A 182 3.84 7.65 4.86
N TYR A 183 3.37 6.57 5.46
CA TYR A 183 3.40 5.23 4.90
C TYR A 183 2.02 4.87 4.33
N GLU A 184 2.00 4.40 3.09
CA GLU A 184 0.83 3.82 2.44
C GLU A 184 0.93 2.29 2.51
N LEU A 185 0.08 1.67 3.33
CA LEU A 185 0.00 0.23 3.55
C LEU A 185 -1.24 -0.30 2.84
N VAL A 186 -1.12 -1.32 2.00
CA VAL A 186 -2.29 -1.98 1.38
C VAL A 186 -2.66 -3.22 2.17
N THR A 187 -3.90 -3.25 2.64
CA THR A 187 -4.47 -4.36 3.40
C THR A 187 -5.16 -5.35 2.48
N ASP A 188 -5.09 -6.64 2.82
CA ASP A 188 -5.80 -7.70 2.11
C ASP A 188 -5.35 -7.84 0.64
N VAL A 189 -4.05 -8.11 0.48
CA VAL A 189 -3.39 -8.33 -0.80
C VAL A 189 -4.06 -9.47 -1.58
N TYR A 190 -4.53 -10.50 -0.88
CA TYR A 190 -5.16 -11.68 -1.49
C TYR A 190 -6.47 -11.36 -2.19
N SER A 191 -7.39 -10.63 -1.55
CA SER A 191 -8.66 -10.27 -2.19
C SER A 191 -8.52 -9.23 -3.30
N GLN A 192 -7.39 -8.50 -3.29
CA GLN A 192 -7.03 -7.50 -4.29
C GLN A 192 -6.34 -8.07 -5.53
N ARG A 193 -5.99 -9.37 -5.54
CA ARG A 193 -5.47 -10.02 -6.74
C ARG A 193 -6.49 -9.94 -7.88
N ILE A 194 -5.97 -9.76 -9.08
CA ILE A 194 -6.71 -9.79 -10.35
C ILE A 194 -6.20 -10.96 -11.18
N SER A 195 -7.05 -11.50 -12.05
CA SER A 195 -6.58 -12.48 -13.03
C SER A 195 -5.73 -11.78 -14.12
N ILE A 196 -4.92 -12.55 -14.84
CA ILE A 196 -4.18 -12.01 -16.01
C ILE A 196 -5.15 -11.39 -17.02
N THR A 197 -6.33 -12.00 -17.21
CA THR A 197 -7.34 -11.53 -18.17
C THR A 197 -7.98 -10.20 -17.78
N GLU A 198 -8.03 -9.88 -16.48
CA GLU A 198 -8.52 -8.61 -15.94
C GLU A 198 -7.47 -7.50 -15.96
N MET A 199 -6.20 -7.83 -16.22
CA MET A 199 -5.11 -6.87 -16.28
C MET A 199 -5.24 -5.99 -17.52
N GLN A 200 -5.61 -4.72 -17.32
CA GLN A 200 -5.83 -3.76 -18.40
C GLN A 200 -4.81 -2.61 -18.33
N ALA A 201 -4.31 -2.24 -19.50
CA ALA A 201 -3.58 -1.01 -19.73
C ALA A 201 -4.49 0.02 -20.40
N ASP A 202 -4.48 1.25 -19.90
CA ASP A 202 -5.25 2.37 -20.47
C ASP A 202 -4.49 3.68 -20.24
N LYS A 203 -4.45 4.56 -21.25
CA LYS A 203 -4.01 5.97 -21.17
C LYS A 203 -2.88 6.22 -20.14
N GLY A 204 -1.70 5.64 -20.35
CA GLY A 204 -0.53 5.96 -19.54
C GLY A 204 -0.39 5.17 -18.22
N LYS A 205 -1.24 4.15 -17.98
CA LYS A 205 -1.19 3.30 -16.78
C LYS A 205 -1.56 1.84 -17.05
N VAL A 206 -1.04 0.96 -16.20
CA VAL A 206 -1.40 -0.46 -16.16
C VAL A 206 -1.94 -0.80 -14.77
N GLN A 207 -3.06 -1.51 -14.71
CA GLN A 207 -3.57 -2.04 -13.45
C GLN A 207 -2.79 -3.29 -13.04
N LEU A 208 -2.13 -3.26 -11.88
CA LEU A 208 -1.39 -4.41 -11.35
C LEU A 208 -2.25 -5.26 -10.42
N MET A 209 -3.08 -4.60 -9.61
CA MET A 209 -4.04 -5.22 -8.67
C MET A 209 -5.28 -4.33 -8.55
N LYS A 210 -6.31 -4.76 -7.81
CA LYS A 210 -7.43 -3.88 -7.47
C LYS A 210 -6.91 -2.65 -6.71
N ASN A 211 -7.15 -1.45 -7.24
CA ASN A 211 -6.68 -0.18 -6.70
C ASN A 211 -5.16 0.06 -6.74
N LEU A 212 -4.37 -0.80 -7.37
CA LEU A 212 -2.94 -0.58 -7.60
C LEU A 212 -2.69 -0.40 -9.10
N TYR A 213 -2.16 0.77 -9.45
CA TYR A 213 -1.88 1.15 -10.83
C TYR A 213 -0.43 1.58 -10.95
N TRP A 214 0.27 1.02 -11.94
CA TRP A 214 1.55 1.57 -12.38
C TRP A 214 1.29 2.64 -13.44
N HIS A 215 1.65 3.87 -13.13
CA HIS A 215 1.51 5.01 -14.02
C HIS A 215 2.81 5.24 -14.80
N PHE A 216 3.03 4.48 -15.88
CA PHE A 216 4.27 4.55 -16.65
C PHE A 216 4.54 5.93 -17.28
N ASP A 217 3.52 6.77 -17.50
CA ASP A 217 3.69 8.17 -17.91
C ASP A 217 4.36 9.05 -16.83
N LYS A 218 4.15 8.71 -15.55
CA LYS A 218 4.63 9.47 -14.40
C LYS A 218 5.94 8.91 -13.87
N ASP A 219 5.96 7.61 -13.66
CA ASP A 219 7.06 6.82 -13.13
C ASP A 219 7.56 5.93 -14.27
N PRO A 220 8.41 6.49 -15.16
CA PRO A 220 8.88 5.79 -16.35
C PRO A 220 9.82 4.66 -15.94
N HIS A 221 9.78 3.58 -16.72
CA HIS A 221 10.55 2.37 -16.51
C HIS A 221 10.13 1.59 -15.26
N LEU A 222 10.24 0.26 -15.31
CA LEU A 222 9.90 -0.64 -14.22
C LEU A 222 11.04 -1.63 -14.02
N LEU A 223 11.52 -1.75 -12.78
CA LEU A 223 12.44 -2.79 -12.37
C LEU A 223 11.68 -3.85 -11.55
N LEU A 224 11.71 -5.09 -12.02
CA LEU A 224 11.11 -6.24 -11.34
C LEU A 224 12.21 -7.11 -10.72
N GLY A 225 12.32 -7.04 -9.39
CA GLY A 225 13.24 -7.84 -8.60
C GLY A 225 12.54 -9.01 -7.89
N GLY A 226 13.26 -10.11 -7.70
CA GLY A 226 12.78 -11.25 -6.91
C GLY A 226 13.70 -12.47 -7.00
N GLY A 227 13.51 -13.44 -6.11
CA GLY A 227 14.27 -14.69 -6.12
C GLY A 227 13.83 -15.63 -7.24
N THR A 228 14.62 -16.68 -7.48
CA THR A 228 14.23 -17.77 -8.39
C THR A 228 12.94 -18.44 -7.89
N GLY A 229 11.98 -18.70 -8.78
CA GLY A 229 10.66 -19.24 -8.40
C GLY A 229 9.68 -18.24 -7.78
N GLY A 230 10.05 -16.96 -7.62
CA GLY A 230 9.20 -15.91 -7.05
C GLY A 230 8.06 -15.40 -7.96
N GLY A 231 7.81 -16.03 -9.11
CA GLY A 231 6.74 -15.63 -10.04
C GLY A 231 7.06 -14.45 -10.97
N LYS A 232 8.33 -14.03 -11.08
CA LYS A 232 8.77 -12.92 -11.96
C LYS A 232 8.32 -13.10 -13.41
N THR A 233 8.58 -14.27 -13.98
CA THR A 233 8.22 -14.61 -15.37
C THR A 233 6.71 -14.52 -15.60
N PHE A 234 5.92 -14.99 -14.64
CA PHE A 234 4.45 -14.90 -14.73
C PHE A 234 3.96 -13.45 -14.66
N THR A 235 4.52 -12.64 -13.77
CA THR A 235 4.22 -11.19 -13.69
C THR A 235 4.59 -10.48 -14.99
N LEU A 236 5.73 -10.83 -15.60
CA LEU A 236 6.15 -10.29 -16.89
C LEU A 236 5.17 -10.65 -18.00
N LEU A 237 4.79 -11.92 -18.11
CA LEU A 237 3.80 -12.36 -19.11
C LEU A 237 2.45 -11.66 -18.93
N ALA A 238 2.01 -11.44 -17.68
CA ALA A 238 0.81 -10.68 -17.39
C ALA A 238 0.92 -9.21 -17.85
N LEU A 239 2.07 -8.57 -17.61
CA LEU A 239 2.35 -7.21 -18.09
C LEU A 239 2.38 -7.14 -19.61
N ILE A 240 3.04 -8.08 -20.29
CA ILE A 240 3.06 -8.17 -21.76
C ILE A 240 1.64 -8.31 -22.30
N TYR A 241 0.82 -9.17 -21.69
CA TYR A 241 -0.58 -9.36 -22.07
C TYR A 241 -1.41 -8.08 -21.92
N ALA A 242 -1.20 -7.30 -20.85
CA ALA A 242 -1.90 -6.03 -20.68
C ALA A 242 -1.42 -4.96 -21.68
N LEU A 243 -0.11 -4.86 -21.88
CA LEU A 243 0.54 -3.81 -22.67
C LEU A 243 0.40 -4.00 -24.18
N CYS A 244 0.33 -5.24 -24.69
CA CYS A 244 0.25 -5.51 -26.13
C CYS A 244 -1.00 -4.92 -26.80
N ARG A 245 -2.02 -4.56 -26.03
CA ARG A 245 -3.23 -3.90 -26.50
C ARG A 245 -3.06 -2.42 -26.80
N VAL A 246 -2.07 -1.77 -26.17
CA VAL A 246 -1.91 -0.31 -26.19
C VAL A 246 -0.53 0.13 -26.69
N ALA A 247 0.45 -0.77 -26.73
CA ALA A 247 1.84 -0.45 -26.96
C ALA A 247 2.53 -1.43 -27.91
N ASP A 248 3.59 -0.96 -28.56
CA ASP A 248 4.55 -1.81 -29.24
C ASP A 248 5.56 -2.36 -28.22
N ILE A 249 5.89 -3.65 -28.33
CA ILE A 249 6.75 -4.34 -27.38
C ILE A 249 7.91 -5.00 -28.13
N GLU A 250 9.13 -4.78 -27.64
CA GLU A 250 10.33 -5.52 -27.98
C GLU A 250 10.81 -6.30 -26.76
N ILE A 251 11.18 -7.56 -26.96
CA ILE A 251 11.56 -8.48 -25.89
C ILE A 251 13.00 -8.91 -26.12
N CYS A 252 13.85 -8.70 -25.12
CA CYS A 252 15.24 -9.10 -25.08
C CYS A 252 15.38 -10.21 -24.04
N ASP A 253 15.71 -11.41 -24.47
CA ASP A 253 15.91 -12.60 -23.63
C ASP A 253 17.33 -13.14 -23.81
N PRO A 254 18.31 -12.67 -23.01
CA PRO A 254 19.71 -13.08 -23.14
C PRO A 254 19.92 -14.58 -22.87
N LYS A 255 18.99 -15.26 -22.22
CA LYS A 255 19.14 -16.66 -21.81
C LYS A 255 18.49 -17.67 -22.77
N ASN A 256 17.93 -17.23 -23.91
CA ASN A 256 17.19 -18.11 -24.84
C ASN A 256 16.20 -19.03 -24.11
N SER A 257 15.39 -18.46 -23.24
CA SER A 257 14.55 -19.16 -22.28
C SER A 257 13.08 -19.21 -22.75
N ASP A 258 12.14 -19.24 -21.81
CA ASP A 258 10.71 -19.42 -22.07
C ASP A 258 10.09 -18.28 -22.92
N LEU A 259 10.69 -17.08 -22.90
CA LEU A 259 10.19 -15.94 -23.67
C LEU A 259 10.39 -16.11 -25.18
N MET A 260 11.29 -16.98 -25.63
CA MET A 260 11.43 -17.33 -27.04
C MET A 260 10.17 -17.94 -27.65
N ALA A 261 9.35 -18.61 -26.83
CA ALA A 261 8.08 -19.16 -27.28
C ALA A 261 7.13 -18.07 -27.79
N LEU A 262 7.26 -16.82 -27.32
CA LEU A 262 6.45 -15.70 -27.78
C LEU A 262 6.68 -15.37 -29.25
N ASN A 263 7.86 -15.67 -29.80
CA ASN A 263 8.18 -15.44 -31.22
C ASN A 263 7.28 -16.28 -32.18
N ARG A 264 6.65 -17.35 -31.67
CA ARG A 264 5.66 -18.14 -32.43
C ARG A 264 4.34 -17.41 -32.65
N ILE A 265 4.06 -16.39 -31.85
CA ILE A 265 2.84 -15.58 -31.97
C ILE A 265 3.09 -14.55 -33.07
N PRO A 266 2.22 -14.44 -34.10
CA PRO A 266 2.43 -13.53 -35.23
C PRO A 266 2.71 -12.07 -34.86
N MET A 267 2.15 -11.60 -33.74
CA MET A 267 2.34 -10.24 -33.24
C MET A 267 3.76 -9.96 -32.72
N PHE A 268 4.46 -10.99 -32.24
CA PHE A 268 5.82 -10.89 -31.71
C PHE A 268 6.88 -11.46 -32.65
N ALA A 269 6.47 -11.92 -33.85
CA ALA A 269 7.38 -12.44 -34.86
C ALA A 269 8.43 -11.37 -35.22
N GLY A 270 9.70 -11.66 -34.97
CA GLY A 270 10.82 -10.74 -35.21
C GLY A 270 10.98 -9.61 -34.19
N ARG A 271 10.25 -9.66 -33.06
CA ARG A 271 10.35 -8.70 -31.94
C ARG A 271 10.99 -9.30 -30.68
N VAL A 272 11.53 -10.52 -30.79
CA VAL A 272 12.22 -11.23 -29.70
C VAL A 272 13.70 -11.36 -30.08
N HIS A 273 14.58 -10.84 -29.23
CA HIS A 273 16.03 -10.75 -29.43
C HIS A 273 16.74 -11.55 -28.35
N THR A 274 17.70 -12.41 -28.70
CA THR A 274 18.36 -13.27 -27.71
C THR A 274 19.87 -13.23 -27.72
N GLY A 275 20.50 -13.00 -28.86
CA GLY A 275 21.94 -12.79 -28.91
C GLY A 275 22.34 -11.42 -28.37
N LYS A 276 23.52 -11.33 -27.76
CA LYS A 276 24.14 -10.05 -27.38
C LYS A 276 24.05 -9.00 -28.50
N THR A 277 24.42 -9.37 -29.72
CA THR A 277 24.40 -8.46 -30.89
C THR A 277 22.99 -7.99 -31.23
N ASP A 278 22.00 -8.87 -31.13
CA ASP A 278 20.62 -8.54 -31.45
C ASP A 278 20.01 -7.61 -30.41
N ILE A 279 20.34 -7.82 -29.13
CA ILE A 279 19.93 -6.95 -28.03
C ILE A 279 20.59 -5.58 -28.16
N ILE A 280 21.89 -5.51 -28.50
CA ILE A 280 22.59 -4.23 -28.75
C ILE A 280 21.94 -3.50 -29.94
N ASN A 281 21.66 -4.20 -31.04
CA ASN A 281 20.97 -3.61 -32.19
C ASN A 281 19.55 -3.15 -31.85
N CYS A 282 18.81 -3.89 -31.01
CA CYS A 282 17.50 -3.47 -30.52
C CYS A 282 17.60 -2.15 -29.72
N LEU A 283 18.60 -2.01 -28.84
CA LEU A 283 18.85 -0.77 -28.10
C LEU A 283 19.20 0.38 -29.05
N ARG A 284 20.08 0.16 -30.02
CA ARG A 284 20.45 1.14 -31.04
C ARG A 284 19.24 1.61 -31.85
N ASN A 285 18.44 0.69 -32.38
CA ASN A 285 17.20 0.99 -33.10
C ASN A 285 16.20 1.77 -32.22
N THR A 286 16.20 1.52 -30.91
CA THR A 286 15.36 2.25 -29.96
C THR A 286 15.84 3.69 -29.76
N VAL A 287 17.16 3.93 -29.76
CA VAL A 287 17.73 5.30 -29.74
C VAL A 287 17.36 6.04 -31.02
N GLU A 288 17.55 5.42 -32.19
CA GLU A 288 17.18 6.03 -33.48
C GLU A 288 15.69 6.37 -33.53
N LEU A 289 14.81 5.47 -33.04
CA LEU A 289 13.38 5.75 -32.92
C LEU A 289 13.09 6.91 -31.96
N MET A 290 13.82 7.00 -30.84
CA MET A 290 13.69 8.10 -29.89
C MET A 290 14.01 9.44 -30.56
N GLU A 291 15.11 9.50 -31.32
CA GLU A 291 15.54 10.70 -32.06
C GLU A 291 14.53 11.07 -33.13
N ALA A 292 14.08 10.11 -33.95
CA ALA A 292 13.05 10.33 -34.97
C ALA A 292 11.73 10.86 -34.37
N ARG A 293 11.34 10.35 -33.19
CA ARG A 293 10.15 10.87 -32.47
C ARG A 293 10.38 12.29 -31.95
N PHE A 294 11.57 12.61 -31.45
CA PHE A 294 11.90 13.97 -31.04
C PHE A 294 11.87 14.94 -32.22
N GLU A 295 12.44 14.57 -33.36
CA GLU A 295 12.38 15.37 -34.58
C GLU A 295 10.95 15.59 -35.05
N MET A 296 10.12 14.54 -35.11
CA MET A 296 8.71 14.65 -35.46
C MET A 296 7.96 15.60 -34.52
N MET A 297 8.19 15.49 -33.20
CA MET A 297 7.53 16.36 -32.23
C MET A 297 7.97 17.82 -32.40
N ASN A 298 9.27 18.08 -32.57
CA ASN A 298 9.82 19.44 -32.70
C ASN A 298 9.41 20.13 -34.00
N HIS A 299 9.23 19.38 -35.10
CA HIS A 299 8.81 19.92 -36.40
C HIS A 299 7.29 19.96 -36.59
N SER A 300 6.51 19.50 -35.61
CA SER A 300 5.04 19.53 -35.70
C SER A 300 4.51 20.97 -35.66
N GLU A 301 3.56 21.30 -36.54
CA GLU A 301 2.93 22.62 -36.60
C GLU A 301 2.17 22.97 -35.30
N GLU A 302 1.72 21.96 -34.55
CA GLU A 302 1.08 22.10 -33.24
C GLU A 302 2.05 21.96 -32.06
N PHE A 303 3.34 22.20 -32.27
CA PHE A 303 4.34 22.04 -31.22
C PHE A 303 3.96 22.81 -29.96
N LYS A 304 3.79 22.08 -28.86
CA LYS A 304 3.50 22.63 -27.53
C LYS A 304 4.55 22.16 -26.55
N MET A 305 5.27 23.13 -26.00
CA MET A 305 6.24 22.90 -24.93
C MET A 305 5.60 22.14 -23.76
N GLY A 306 6.26 21.07 -23.33
CA GLY A 306 5.83 20.24 -22.20
C GLY A 306 4.74 19.20 -22.51
N LYS A 307 4.34 19.02 -23.78
CA LYS A 307 3.49 17.89 -24.19
C LYS A 307 4.31 16.64 -24.48
N ASN A 308 3.71 15.47 -24.23
CA ASN A 308 4.33 14.16 -24.41
C ASN A 308 3.80 13.46 -25.68
N TYR A 309 4.41 12.32 -26.01
CA TYR A 309 4.02 11.44 -27.12
C TYR A 309 2.51 11.23 -27.30
N ALA A 310 1.75 11.14 -26.20
CA ALA A 310 0.30 10.94 -26.22
C ALA A 310 -0.46 12.12 -26.84
N TYR A 311 0.05 13.35 -26.74
CA TYR A 311 -0.55 14.53 -27.41
C TYR A 311 -0.45 14.41 -28.93
N TYR A 312 0.67 13.87 -29.43
CA TYR A 312 0.95 13.69 -30.85
C TYR A 312 0.39 12.37 -31.40
N GLY A 313 -0.44 11.65 -30.63
CA GLY A 313 -1.07 10.39 -31.07
C GLY A 313 -0.09 9.23 -31.24
N LEU A 314 1.13 9.34 -30.74
CA LEU A 314 2.13 8.28 -30.83
C LEU A 314 1.78 7.13 -29.89
N LYS A 315 2.03 5.90 -30.34
CA LYS A 315 1.89 4.71 -29.49
C LYS A 315 3.10 4.58 -28.56
N PRO A 316 2.89 4.23 -27.27
CA PRO A 316 3.99 3.91 -26.38
C PRO A 316 4.74 2.67 -26.89
N LYS A 317 6.05 2.62 -26.65
CA LYS A 317 6.91 1.48 -26.94
C LYS A 317 7.56 0.98 -25.65
N PHE A 318 7.55 -0.32 -25.41
CA PHE A 318 8.20 -0.97 -24.27
C PHE A 318 9.34 -1.86 -24.76
N VAL A 319 10.53 -1.65 -24.19
CA VAL A 319 11.66 -2.56 -24.34
C VAL A 319 11.76 -3.37 -23.04
N ILE A 320 11.59 -4.68 -23.17
CA ILE A 320 11.59 -5.61 -22.05
C ILE A 320 12.90 -6.37 -22.08
N ILE A 321 13.70 -6.29 -21.02
CA ILE A 321 14.93 -7.07 -20.89
C ILE A 321 14.74 -8.06 -19.75
N ASP A 322 14.59 -9.34 -20.10
CA ASP A 322 14.63 -10.40 -19.11
C ASP A 322 16.06 -10.59 -18.61
N GLU A 323 16.20 -10.90 -17.34
CA GLU A 323 17.47 -11.06 -16.64
C GLU A 323 18.56 -10.05 -17.07
N PHE A 324 18.31 -8.76 -16.84
CA PHE A 324 19.22 -7.67 -17.18
C PHE A 324 20.64 -7.87 -16.61
N ALA A 325 20.76 -8.49 -15.43
CA ALA A 325 22.06 -8.76 -14.83
C ALA A 325 22.87 -9.82 -15.59
N ALA A 326 22.23 -10.82 -16.20
CA ALA A 326 22.92 -11.78 -17.07
C ALA A 326 23.40 -11.12 -18.36
N PHE A 327 22.57 -10.27 -18.96
CA PHE A 327 22.96 -9.48 -20.12
C PHE A 327 24.18 -8.59 -19.83
N ARG A 328 24.17 -7.86 -18.70
CA ARG A 328 25.32 -7.04 -18.25
C ARG A 328 26.59 -7.87 -18.02
N ALA A 329 26.46 -9.06 -17.45
CA ALA A 329 27.59 -9.96 -17.25
C ALA A 329 28.18 -10.48 -18.57
N GLU A 330 27.32 -10.77 -19.55
CA GLU A 330 27.74 -11.24 -20.87
C GLU A 330 28.48 -10.15 -21.67
N ILE A 331 27.97 -8.91 -21.68
CA ILE A 331 28.60 -7.80 -22.39
C ILE A 331 29.88 -7.28 -21.72
N GLY A 332 30.00 -7.42 -20.39
CA GLY A 332 31.18 -6.97 -19.63
C GLY A 332 32.49 -7.67 -20.02
N THR A 333 32.42 -8.75 -20.80
CA THR A 333 33.58 -9.42 -21.41
C THR A 333 34.20 -8.63 -22.57
N ASP A 334 33.48 -7.64 -23.12
CA ASP A 334 33.87 -6.85 -24.29
C ASP A 334 33.62 -5.36 -24.01
N TYR A 335 34.70 -4.68 -23.62
CA TYR A 335 34.69 -3.28 -23.19
C TYR A 335 34.07 -2.31 -24.20
N LYS A 336 34.15 -2.59 -25.51
CA LYS A 336 33.54 -1.72 -26.53
C LYS A 336 32.02 -1.82 -26.50
N SER A 337 31.51 -3.04 -26.54
CA SER A 337 30.07 -3.29 -26.48
C SER A 337 29.44 -2.83 -25.16
N ASP A 338 30.16 -3.00 -24.04
CA ASP A 338 29.66 -2.56 -22.72
C ASP A 338 29.49 -1.02 -22.65
N GLY A 339 30.49 -0.28 -23.15
CA GLY A 339 30.42 1.18 -23.24
C GLY A 339 29.30 1.68 -24.16
N GLU A 340 29.11 1.07 -25.33
CA GLU A 340 28.00 1.40 -26.24
C GLU A 340 26.63 1.19 -25.57
N VAL A 341 26.45 0.06 -24.88
CA VAL A 341 25.19 -0.25 -24.18
C VAL A 341 24.92 0.74 -23.05
N ASP A 342 25.94 1.11 -22.28
CA ASP A 342 25.78 2.11 -21.21
C ASP A 342 25.42 3.49 -21.76
N GLU A 343 25.99 3.88 -22.89
CA GLU A 343 25.61 5.11 -23.57
C GLU A 343 24.14 5.06 -24.03
N TYR A 344 23.74 4.02 -24.75
CA TYR A 344 22.36 3.87 -25.22
C TYR A 344 21.35 3.83 -24.06
N LEU A 345 21.61 3.03 -23.03
CA LEU A 345 20.73 2.95 -21.86
C LEU A 345 20.64 4.29 -21.12
N THR A 346 21.76 4.98 -20.94
CA THR A 346 21.78 6.30 -20.29
C THR A 346 20.94 7.31 -21.06
N GLN A 347 21.11 7.38 -22.39
CA GLN A 347 20.33 8.27 -23.22
C GLN A 347 18.83 7.95 -23.15
N LEU A 348 18.48 6.67 -23.24
CA LEU A 348 17.10 6.22 -23.20
C LEU A 348 16.46 6.50 -21.83
N ILE A 349 17.08 6.09 -20.73
CA ILE A 349 16.51 6.30 -19.37
C ILE A 349 16.29 7.80 -19.09
N LEU A 350 17.18 8.68 -19.57
CA LEU A 350 17.08 10.11 -19.31
C LEU A 350 16.08 10.85 -20.21
N LYS A 351 15.92 10.44 -21.48
CA LYS A 351 15.17 11.21 -22.49
C LYS A 351 13.92 10.51 -23.02
N ALA A 352 13.88 9.18 -23.03
CA ALA A 352 12.87 8.36 -23.71
C ALA A 352 11.42 8.61 -23.25
N ARG A 353 11.23 9.02 -21.98
CA ARG A 353 9.91 9.27 -21.39
C ARG A 353 9.06 10.22 -22.23
N GLN A 354 9.64 11.31 -22.75
CA GLN A 354 8.88 12.28 -23.53
C GLN A 354 8.41 11.71 -24.87
N CYS A 355 9.23 10.84 -25.47
CA CYS A 355 8.94 10.10 -26.70
C CYS A 355 8.06 8.85 -26.49
N GLY A 356 7.65 8.56 -25.25
CA GLY A 356 6.80 7.41 -24.94
C GLY A 356 7.51 6.07 -25.09
N ILE A 357 8.83 6.02 -24.85
CA ILE A 357 9.61 4.79 -24.82
C ILE A 357 9.91 4.44 -23.36
N TYR A 358 9.63 3.21 -22.97
CA TYR A 358 9.69 2.72 -21.60
C TYR A 358 10.47 1.40 -21.51
N PHE A 359 11.02 1.11 -20.33
CA PHE A 359 11.81 -0.10 -20.09
C PHE A 359 11.18 -0.95 -18.99
N LEU A 360 11.21 -2.26 -19.18
CA LEU A 360 10.88 -3.25 -18.17
C LEU A 360 12.11 -4.13 -17.97
N LEU A 361 12.80 -3.94 -16.86
CA LEU A 361 14.01 -4.67 -16.54
C LEU A 361 13.69 -5.71 -15.48
N LEU A 362 14.05 -6.97 -15.73
CA LEU A 362 13.96 -8.03 -14.74
C LEU A 362 15.34 -8.33 -14.16
N ARG A 363 15.41 -8.57 -12.86
CA ARG A 363 16.64 -8.99 -12.20
C ARG A 363 16.38 -10.05 -11.13
N CYS A 364 17.26 -11.04 -11.02
CA CYS A 364 17.26 -11.96 -9.88
C CYS A 364 17.92 -11.34 -8.63
N SER A 365 17.25 -11.42 -7.48
CA SER A 365 17.77 -10.92 -6.19
C SER A 365 18.97 -11.71 -5.69
N ASP A 366 19.15 -12.96 -6.14
CA ASP A 366 20.29 -13.80 -5.76
C ASP A 366 21.63 -13.22 -6.29
N GLN A 367 21.57 -12.25 -7.21
CA GLN A 367 22.70 -11.52 -7.76
C GLN A 367 22.85 -10.09 -7.18
N MET A 368 22.25 -9.81 -6.01
CA MET A 368 22.34 -8.50 -5.32
C MET A 368 23.67 -8.27 -4.59
N ALA A 369 24.55 -9.27 -4.51
CA ALA A 369 25.79 -9.17 -3.72
C ALA A 369 26.93 -8.36 -4.38
N SER A 370 26.73 -7.81 -5.58
CA SER A 370 27.74 -6.98 -6.26
C SER A 370 27.08 -5.76 -6.89
N LEU A 371 26.95 -4.70 -6.10
CA LEU A 371 26.93 -3.31 -6.55
C LEU A 371 27.78 -2.50 -5.58
#